data_AF-A0A5B0DMG9-F1
#
_entry.id   AF-A0A5B0DMG9-F1
#
_cell.length_a   1.000
_cell.length_b   1.000
_cell.length_c   1.000
_cell.angle_alpha   90.00
_cell.angle_beta   90.00
_cell.angle_gamma   90.00
#
_symmetry.space_group_name_H-M   'P 1'
#
loop_
_entity.id
_entity.type
_entity.pdbx_description
1 polymer ?
#
loop_
_entity_poly.entity_id
_entity_poly.type
_entity_poly.pdbx_seq_one_letter_code
_entity_poly.pdbx_strand_id
1 'polypeptide(L)'
;MKIMDNGLSGGRYATNGIKVVSDGSTSEVFDNHFINAASTSPAFSQVICRVGISTPKACGRVIQKGFVSNNWEKPPFTRIVSVVVPDDSANYSAGGDSGGAIYRPSSNGNVLTGIHVGKLGNGNPVFTDIIDVFNHYDLFLYTSSTPLKVAN
;
A
#
# COMPACT_ATOMS: atom_id res chain seq x y z
N MET A 1 -6.18 3.69 21.35
CA MET A 1 -5.07 4.03 20.42
C MET A 1 -4.65 5.46 20.69
N LYS A 2 -3.39 5.73 21.04
CA LYS A 2 -2.91 7.08 21.33
C LYS A 2 -2.54 7.73 20.00
N ILE A 3 -3.37 8.67 19.53
CA ILE A 3 -3.06 9.51 18.36
C ILE A 3 -1.89 10.39 18.80
N MET A 4 -0.69 10.14 18.26
CA MET A 4 0.50 10.92 18.62
C MET A 4 0.65 12.05 17.61
N ASP A 5 0.64 13.27 18.14
CA ASP A 5 0.95 14.50 17.43
C ASP A 5 2.41 14.41 16.99
N ASN A 6 2.67 14.35 15.69
CA ASN A 6 4.03 14.51 15.19
C ASN A 6 4.28 16.01 15.07
N GLY A 7 5.52 16.46 15.31
CA GLY A 7 5.89 17.88 15.21
C GLY A 7 5.82 18.46 13.78
N LEU A 8 4.96 17.94 12.90
CA LEU A 8 4.68 18.51 11.59
C LEU A 8 3.69 19.66 11.79
N SER A 9 4.06 20.86 11.33
CA SER A 9 3.17 22.03 11.33
C SER A 9 1.87 21.67 10.59
N GLY A 10 0.77 21.48 11.34
CA GLY A 10 -0.55 21.14 10.80
C GLY A 10 -1.30 19.98 11.45
N GLY A 11 -0.82 19.38 12.54
CA GLY A 11 -1.60 18.38 13.33
C GLY A 11 -1.87 17.07 12.60
N ARG A 12 -0.96 16.66 11.71
CA ARG A 12 -1.11 15.45 10.88
C ARG A 12 -0.56 14.22 11.61
N TYR A 13 -1.40 13.46 12.30
CA TYR A 13 -0.98 12.21 12.91
C TYR A 13 -0.61 11.14 11.86
N ALA A 14 0.48 10.41 12.08
CA ALA A 14 0.83 9.22 11.32
C ALA A 14 0.51 7.98 12.16
N THR A 15 -0.20 7.02 11.59
CA THR A 15 -0.44 5.70 12.19
C THR A 15 0.25 4.64 11.35
N ASN A 16 0.80 3.61 11.99
CA ASN A 16 1.20 2.38 11.30
C ASN A 16 0.04 1.40 11.14
N GLY A 17 -1.16 1.78 11.59
CA GLY A 17 -2.40 1.04 11.39
C GLY A 17 -2.88 1.08 9.94
N ILE A 18 -3.43 -0.03 9.50
CA ILE A 18 -4.06 -0.23 8.20
C ILE A 18 -5.56 -0.32 8.45
N LYS A 19 -6.33 0.57 7.81
CA LYS A 19 -7.78 0.43 7.79
C LYS A 19 -8.13 -0.75 6.89
N VAL A 20 -8.59 -1.84 7.50
CA VAL A 20 -9.10 -3.00 6.79
C VAL A 20 -10.60 -3.04 7.01
N VAL A 21 -11.38 -2.64 6.00
CA VAL A 21 -12.83 -2.88 6.02
C VAL A 21 -13.03 -4.35 5.63
N SER A 22 -13.18 -5.23 6.62
CA SER A 22 -13.34 -6.67 6.41
C SER A 22 -14.80 -7.11 6.17
N ASP A 23 -15.77 -6.25 6.50
CA ASP A 23 -17.18 -6.64 6.69
C ASP A 23 -18.20 -5.55 6.33
N GLY A 24 -17.78 -4.44 5.72
CA GLY A 24 -18.65 -3.29 5.47
C GLY A 24 -18.95 -2.44 6.72
N SER A 25 -18.29 -2.73 7.84
CA SER A 25 -18.35 -1.91 9.06
C SER A 25 -17.76 -0.51 8.82
N THR A 26 -18.45 0.51 9.33
CA THR A 26 -17.96 1.89 9.43
C THR A 26 -17.17 2.16 10.70
N SER A 27 -17.04 1.19 11.62
CA SER A 27 -16.17 1.35 12.78
C SER A 27 -14.70 1.23 12.34
N GLU A 28 -13.91 2.25 12.65
CA GLU A 28 -12.51 2.33 12.24
C GLU A 28 -11.66 1.35 13.05
N VAL A 29 -11.64 0.10 12.62
CA VAL A 29 -10.84 -0.95 13.25
C VAL A 29 -9.47 -1.01 12.57
N PHE A 30 -8.49 -0.34 13.17
CA PHE A 30 -7.08 -0.43 12.81
C PHE A 30 -6.41 -1.64 13.49
N ASP A 31 -6.97 -2.85 13.34
CA ASP A 31 -6.43 -4.06 13.99
C ASP A 31 -5.15 -4.58 13.31
N ASN A 32 -4.95 -4.20 12.05
CA ASN A 32 -3.78 -4.59 11.28
C ASN A 32 -2.75 -3.46 11.29
N HIS A 33 -1.52 -3.73 11.69
CA HIS A 33 -0.44 -2.75 11.67
C HIS A 33 0.71 -3.18 10.77
N PHE A 34 1.45 -2.21 10.26
CA PHE A 34 2.73 -2.43 9.61
C PHE A 34 3.83 -2.61 10.64
N ILE A 35 4.60 -3.69 10.48
CA ILE A 35 5.80 -3.96 11.29
C ILE A 35 7.08 -3.51 10.57
N ASN A 36 7.07 -3.50 9.24
CA ASN A 36 8.15 -3.05 8.40
C ASN A 36 7.64 -2.76 6.97
N ALA A 37 8.49 -2.11 6.18
CA ALA A 37 8.38 -2.13 4.73
C ALA A 37 9.22 -3.27 4.15
N ALA A 38 8.86 -3.70 2.94
CA ALA A 38 9.65 -4.62 2.17
C ALA A 38 11.02 -3.99 1.87
N SER A 39 12.08 -4.71 2.18
CA SER A 39 13.47 -4.29 1.90
C SER A 39 13.88 -4.54 0.44
N THR A 40 13.06 -5.27 -0.31
CA THR A 40 13.27 -5.58 -1.72
C THR A 40 11.94 -5.55 -2.47
N SER A 41 12.03 -5.39 -3.79
CA SER A 41 10.89 -5.60 -4.69
C SER A 41 10.28 -7.00 -4.45
N PRO A 42 8.95 -7.14 -4.53
CA PRO A 42 8.27 -8.40 -4.25
C PRO A 42 8.67 -9.51 -5.24
N ALA A 43 8.67 -10.75 -4.74
CA ALA A 43 8.97 -11.91 -5.56
C ALA A 43 7.79 -12.29 -6.48
N PHE A 44 8.09 -12.97 -7.58
CA PHE A 44 7.06 -13.61 -8.40
C PHE A 44 6.25 -14.61 -7.56
N SER A 45 4.94 -14.67 -7.80
CA SER A 45 3.95 -15.45 -7.06
C SER A 45 3.76 -15.06 -5.58
N GLN A 46 4.42 -14.00 -5.11
CA GLN A 46 4.22 -13.49 -3.76
C GLN A 46 2.77 -13.06 -3.56
N VAL A 47 2.15 -13.54 -2.47
CA VAL A 47 0.82 -13.11 -2.05
C VAL A 47 0.89 -11.69 -1.50
N ILE A 48 0.01 -10.85 -2.01
CA ILE A 48 -0.16 -9.47 -1.54
C ILE A 48 -1.64 -9.15 -1.43
N CYS A 49 -1.96 -8.27 -0.49
CA CYS A 49 -3.29 -7.73 -0.28
C CYS A 49 -3.26 -6.22 -0.43
N ARG A 50 -4.38 -5.67 -0.90
CA ARG A 50 -4.61 -4.25 -1.12
C ARG A 50 -5.71 -3.80 -0.17
N VAL A 51 -5.55 -2.60 0.37
CA VAL A 51 -6.63 -1.87 1.05
C VAL A 51 -6.87 -0.56 0.31
N GLY A 52 -8.12 -0.11 0.31
CA GLY A 52 -8.53 1.13 -0.32
C GLY A 52 -9.76 1.69 0.38
N ILE A 53 -10.15 2.91 0.02
CA ILE A 53 -11.32 3.57 0.61
C ILE A 53 -12.63 3.07 0.01
N SER A 54 -12.60 2.64 -1.25
CA SER A 54 -13.79 2.30 -2.04
C SER A 54 -14.08 0.81 -2.01
N THR A 55 -13.05 -0.04 -2.00
CA THR A 55 -13.21 -1.49 -1.96
C THR A 55 -12.67 -2.11 -0.66
N PRO A 56 -13.35 -3.15 -0.13
CA PRO A 56 -12.79 -4.00 0.92
C PRO A 56 -11.43 -4.58 0.56
N LYS A 57 -10.75 -5.15 1.54
CA LYS A 57 -9.49 -5.88 1.32
C LYS A 57 -9.65 -6.90 0.20
N ALA A 58 -8.79 -6.84 -0.82
CA ALA A 58 -8.65 -7.91 -1.80
C ALA A 58 -7.19 -8.34 -1.93
N CYS A 59 -6.99 -9.61 -2.23
CA CYS A 59 -5.66 -10.20 -2.36
C CYS A 59 -5.44 -10.78 -3.75
N GLY A 60 -4.20 -11.09 -4.05
CA GLY A 60 -3.77 -11.66 -5.31
C GLY A 60 -2.29 -12.01 -5.27
N ARG A 61 -1.73 -12.28 -6.45
CA ARG A 61 -0.33 -12.69 -6.61
C ARG A 61 0.41 -11.80 -7.59
N VAL A 62 1.64 -11.46 -7.24
CA VAL A 62 2.54 -10.74 -8.15
C VAL A 62 2.93 -11.65 -9.30
N ILE A 63 2.66 -11.25 -10.54
CA ILE A 63 3.03 -12.00 -11.75
C ILE A 63 4.14 -11.33 -12.56
N GLN A 64 4.38 -10.05 -12.32
CA GLN A 64 5.44 -9.31 -13.00
C GLN A 64 5.89 -8.16 -12.10
N LYS A 65 7.18 -7.89 -12.11
CA LYS A 65 7.78 -6.73 -11.45
C LYS A 65 8.49 -5.86 -12.48
N GLY A 66 8.66 -4.58 -12.18
CA GLY A 66 9.40 -3.67 -13.05
C GLY A 66 8.75 -3.46 -14.42
N PHE A 67 7.44 -3.72 -14.55
CA PHE A 67 6.71 -3.52 -15.80
C PHE A 67 6.66 -2.03 -16.14
N VAL A 68 7.15 -1.70 -17.33
CA VAL A 68 7.19 -0.33 -17.82
C VAL A 68 5.87 -0.05 -18.54
N SER A 69 4.99 0.72 -17.90
CA SER A 69 3.70 1.12 -18.49
C SER A 69 3.74 2.55 -18.99
N ASN A 70 3.31 2.77 -20.23
CA ASN A 70 3.17 4.08 -20.89
C ASN A 70 1.70 4.53 -21.05
N ASN A 71 0.74 3.74 -20.59
CA ASN A 71 -0.70 3.95 -20.78
C ASN A 71 -1.34 4.77 -19.65
N TRP A 72 -0.80 5.95 -19.34
CA TRP A 72 -1.34 6.84 -18.30
C TRP A 72 -1.77 8.18 -18.91
N GLU A 73 -2.54 9.03 -18.20
CA GLU A 73 -3.23 10.22 -18.78
C GLU A 73 -2.52 11.62 -18.82
N LYS A 74 -1.51 11.97 -17.97
CA LYS A 74 -0.57 13.12 -18.19
C LYS A 74 0.99 12.89 -18.17
N PRO A 75 1.79 13.44 -19.12
CA PRO A 75 3.25 13.19 -19.23
C PRO A 75 4.04 13.71 -18.01
N PRO A 76 5.24 13.18 -17.69
CA PRO A 76 6.00 12.10 -18.33
C PRO A 76 5.59 10.71 -17.80
N PHE A 77 5.29 9.79 -18.70
CA PHE A 77 4.28 8.76 -18.45
C PHE A 77 4.75 7.37 -18.06
N THR A 78 6.04 7.16 -18.13
CA THR A 78 6.60 5.85 -17.94
C THR A 78 6.61 5.55 -16.45
N ARG A 79 5.73 4.66 -16.02
CA ARG A 79 5.71 4.16 -14.65
C ARG A 79 6.25 2.74 -14.62
N ILE A 80 7.19 2.51 -13.72
CA ILE A 80 7.65 1.17 -13.37
C ILE A 80 6.69 0.66 -12.29
N VAL A 81 5.96 -0.40 -12.60
CA VAL A 81 4.96 -0.98 -11.71
C VAL A 81 5.11 -2.50 -11.62
N SER A 82 4.59 -3.07 -10.55
CA SER A 82 4.38 -4.50 -10.41
C SER A 82 2.93 -4.84 -10.76
N VAL A 83 2.73 -5.98 -11.40
CA VAL A 83 1.45 -6.47 -11.92
C VAL A 83 0.96 -7.62 -11.06
N VAL A 84 -0.34 -7.60 -10.77
CA VAL A 84 -1.01 -8.56 -9.91
C VAL A 84 -2.04 -9.33 -10.72
N VAL A 85 -2.13 -10.63 -10.47
CA VAL A 85 -3.34 -11.39 -10.77
C VAL A 85 -4.19 -11.45 -9.51
N PRO A 86 -5.40 -10.88 -9.51
CA PRO A 86 -6.27 -10.87 -8.35
C PRO A 86 -6.84 -12.26 -8.07
N ASP A 87 -7.05 -12.60 -6.80
CA ASP A 87 -7.75 -13.83 -6.42
C ASP A 87 -9.25 -13.77 -6.79
N ASP A 88 -9.84 -12.57 -6.72
CA ASP A 88 -11.17 -12.22 -7.27
C ASP A 88 -11.04 -11.00 -8.19
N SER A 89 -11.18 -11.23 -9.49
CA SER A 89 -11.02 -10.18 -10.52
C SER A 89 -12.14 -9.13 -10.53
N ALA A 90 -13.36 -9.48 -10.08
CA ALA A 90 -14.50 -8.57 -10.16
C ALA A 90 -14.35 -7.41 -9.16
N ASN A 91 -13.75 -7.69 -7.99
CA ASN A 91 -13.78 -6.79 -6.83
C ASN A 91 -12.41 -6.32 -6.37
N TYR A 92 -11.35 -6.51 -7.18
CA TYR A 92 -10.00 -6.20 -6.72
C TYR A 92 -9.74 -4.72 -6.47
N SER A 93 -10.31 -3.79 -7.25
CA SER A 93 -10.22 -2.36 -6.95
C SER A 93 -11.22 -1.55 -7.78
N ALA A 94 -11.57 -0.38 -7.27
CA ALA A 94 -12.41 0.62 -7.92
C ALA A 94 -11.75 2.01 -7.89
N GLY A 95 -12.36 2.98 -8.57
CA GLY A 95 -11.96 4.38 -8.48
C GLY A 95 -11.96 4.85 -7.02
N GLY A 96 -10.88 5.54 -6.62
CA GLY A 96 -10.65 5.98 -5.24
C GLY A 96 -9.71 5.09 -4.42
N ASP A 97 -9.45 3.85 -4.84
CA ASP A 97 -8.48 2.98 -4.14
C ASP A 97 -7.02 3.30 -4.45
N SER A 98 -6.75 4.09 -5.48
CA SER A 98 -5.40 4.57 -5.83
C SER A 98 -4.75 5.29 -4.66
N GLY A 99 -3.48 5.00 -4.39
CA GLY A 99 -2.77 5.48 -3.19
C GLY A 99 -2.94 4.57 -1.97
N GLY A 100 -3.87 3.61 -2.02
CA GLY A 100 -4.05 2.61 -0.97
C GLY A 100 -2.85 1.68 -0.81
N ALA A 101 -2.61 1.20 0.42
CA ALA A 101 -1.45 0.37 0.70
C ALA A 101 -1.60 -1.05 0.11
N ILE A 102 -0.49 -1.55 -0.44
CA ILE A 102 -0.29 -2.96 -0.80
C ILE A 102 0.64 -3.57 0.23
N TYR A 103 0.27 -4.73 0.76
CA TYR A 103 1.02 -5.38 1.81
C TYR A 103 1.08 -6.88 1.66
N ARG A 104 2.16 -7.47 2.15
CA ARG A 104 2.27 -8.91 2.32
C ARG A 104 1.74 -9.28 3.70
N PRO A 105 0.72 -10.15 3.80
CA PRO A 105 0.21 -10.61 5.09
C PRO A 105 1.24 -11.50 5.79
N SER A 106 1.33 -11.37 7.12
CA SER A 106 2.11 -12.26 8.00
C SER A 106 1.44 -12.36 9.36
N SER A 107 1.67 -13.47 10.07
CA SER A 107 1.10 -13.75 11.40
C SER A 107 1.50 -12.72 12.45
N ASN A 108 2.62 -12.03 12.26
CA ASN A 108 3.20 -11.12 13.26
C ASN A 108 2.96 -9.64 12.93
N GLY A 109 2.18 -9.35 11.90
CA GLY A 109 1.97 -8.00 11.37
C GLY A 109 2.33 -7.90 9.90
N ASN A 110 1.83 -6.87 9.23
CA ASN A 110 1.88 -6.77 7.78
C ASN A 110 3.16 -6.07 7.31
N VAL A 111 3.65 -6.47 6.12
CA VAL A 111 4.81 -5.84 5.48
C VAL A 111 4.33 -4.94 4.36
N LEU A 112 4.51 -3.61 4.48
CA LEU A 112 4.20 -2.68 3.40
C LEU A 112 5.04 -3.05 2.18
N THR A 113 4.41 -3.36 1.06
CA THR A 113 5.08 -3.87 -0.16
C THR A 113 4.98 -2.88 -1.31
N GLY A 114 3.92 -2.07 -1.34
CA GLY A 114 3.74 -1.09 -2.38
C GLY A 114 2.55 -0.18 -2.17
N ILE A 115 2.26 0.62 -3.19
CA ILE A 115 1.17 1.59 -3.23
C ILE A 115 0.33 1.29 -4.46
N HIS A 116 -0.97 1.06 -4.27
CA HIS A 116 -1.89 0.76 -5.36
C HIS A 116 -1.94 1.94 -6.35
N VAL A 117 -1.79 1.65 -7.63
CA VAL A 117 -1.85 2.68 -8.68
C VAL A 117 -3.20 2.63 -9.37
N GLY A 118 -3.62 1.45 -9.82
CA GLY A 118 -4.84 1.26 -10.60
C GLY A 118 -4.82 -0.07 -11.34
N LYS A 119 -5.36 -0.09 -12.57
CA LYS A 119 -5.36 -1.26 -13.46
C LYS A 119 -4.75 -0.92 -14.81
N LEU A 120 -4.12 -1.90 -15.45
CA LEU A 120 -3.71 -1.82 -16.85
C LEU A 120 -4.94 -1.96 -17.77
N GLY A 121 -4.78 -1.67 -19.06
CA GLY A 121 -5.85 -1.82 -20.06
C GLY A 121 -6.39 -3.26 -20.21
N ASN A 122 -5.63 -4.27 -19.77
CA ASN A 122 -6.08 -5.67 -19.72
C ASN A 122 -6.82 -6.03 -18.41
N GLY A 123 -7.08 -5.05 -17.54
CA GLY A 123 -7.77 -5.23 -16.27
C GLY A 123 -6.88 -5.66 -15.10
N ASN A 124 -5.61 -6.01 -15.33
CA ASN A 124 -4.74 -6.45 -14.24
C ASN A 124 -4.38 -5.27 -13.31
N PRO A 125 -4.57 -5.41 -11.99
CA PRO A 125 -4.14 -4.42 -11.03
C PRO A 125 -2.63 -4.22 -11.00
N VAL A 126 -2.22 -2.99 -10.73
CA VAL A 126 -0.82 -2.61 -10.62
C VAL A 126 -0.54 -1.74 -9.41
N PHE A 127 0.70 -1.82 -8.94
CA PHE A 127 1.19 -1.02 -7.82
C PHE A 127 2.64 -0.59 -8.03
N THR A 128 3.03 0.49 -7.38
CA THR A 128 4.44 0.91 -7.29
C THR A 128 5.08 0.20 -6.11
N ASP A 129 6.25 -0.39 -6.31
CA ASP A 129 7.01 -1.04 -5.25
C ASP A 129 7.44 -0.02 -4.20
N ILE A 130 7.24 -0.32 -2.91
CA ILE A 130 7.51 0.67 -1.85
C ILE A 130 9.01 1.00 -1.72
N ILE A 131 9.87 0.03 -2.01
CA ILE A 131 11.32 0.20 -1.91
C ILE A 131 11.81 1.26 -2.90
N ASP A 132 11.21 1.34 -4.10
CA ASP A 132 11.55 2.35 -5.10
C ASP A 132 11.13 3.74 -4.62
N VAL A 133 9.96 3.85 -3.98
CA VAL A 133 9.48 5.09 -3.37
C VAL A 133 10.42 5.54 -2.27
N PHE A 134 10.82 4.63 -1.37
CA PHE A 134 11.70 4.96 -0.25
C PHE A 134 13.09 5.39 -0.73
N ASN A 135 13.67 4.68 -1.70
CA ASN A 135 14.96 5.05 -2.28
C ASN A 135 14.90 6.38 -3.03
N HIS A 136 13.79 6.68 -3.72
CA HIS A 136 13.67 7.91 -4.50
C HIS A 136 13.45 9.15 -3.63
N TYR A 137 12.66 9.03 -2.56
CA TYR A 137 12.27 10.16 -1.72
C TYR A 137 13.00 10.22 -0.36
N ASP A 138 13.95 9.32 -0.11
CA ASP A 138 14.66 9.18 1.17
C ASP A 138 13.68 9.06 2.36
N LEU A 139 12.70 8.17 2.21
CA LEU A 139 11.64 7.94 3.18
C LEU A 139 11.84 6.62 3.91
N PHE A 140 11.37 6.57 5.16
CA PHE A 140 11.25 5.34 5.93
C PHE A 140 9.81 5.15 6.41
N LEU A 141 9.43 3.88 6.60
CA LEU A 141 8.11 3.57 7.14
C LEU A 141 8.06 3.91 8.63
N TYR A 142 7.02 4.64 9.03
CA TYR A 142 6.65 4.79 10.41
C TYR A 142 6.07 3.48 10.97
N THR A 143 6.66 2.97 12.06
CA THR A 143 6.23 1.76 12.78
C THR A 143 6.17 2.04 14.28
N SER A 144 5.66 1.09 15.07
CA SER A 144 5.61 1.18 16.54
C SER A 144 6.99 1.33 17.19
N SER A 145 8.08 0.99 16.49
CA SER A 145 9.45 1.13 16.99
C SER A 145 10.15 2.40 16.48
N THR A 146 9.51 3.19 15.63
CA THR A 146 10.09 4.45 15.15
C THR A 146 10.22 5.44 16.30
N PRO A 147 11.43 5.95 16.60
CA PRO A 147 11.61 6.98 17.62
C PRO A 147 10.82 8.24 17.26
N LEU A 148 9.90 8.65 18.12
CA LEU A 148 9.17 9.89 17.97
C LEU A 148 9.95 11.03 18.63
N LYS A 149 10.16 12.13 17.91
CA LYS A 149 10.46 13.40 18.55
C LYS A 149 9.15 13.93 19.15
N VAL A 150 9.08 13.96 20.48
CA VAL A 150 8.04 14.70 21.20
C VAL A 150 8.24 16.18 20.86
N ALA A 151 7.23 16.83 20.29
CA ALA A 151 7.24 18.26 20.10
C ALA A 151 7.19 18.94 21.49
N ASN A 152 8.08 19.92 21.71
CA ASN A 152 8.04 20.78 22.89
C ASN A 152 6.89 21.79 22.77
#